data_AF-A0A9X9PYR7-F1
#
_entry.id   AF-A0A9X9PYR7-F1
#
_cell.length_a   1.000
_cell.length_b   1.000
_cell.length_c   1.000
_cell.angle_alpha   90.00
_cell.angle_beta   90.00
_cell.angle_gamma   90.00
#
_symmetry.space_group_name_H-M   'P 1'
#
loop_
_entity.id
_entity.type
_entity.pdbx_description
1 polymer ?
#
loop_
_entity_poly.entity_id
_entity_poly.type
_entity_poly.pdbx_seq_one_letter_code
_entity_poly.pdbx_strand_id
1 'polypeptide(L)'
;MSASASVGGPVPQPPPGPAASLPPGSAARALHVELPSQQRRLRHLRNIAARNIVNRNGHQLLDTYFTLHLCNTEKIYKEFYRSEVIKNSLNPTWRSLDFGIMPDRLDTSVSCFVVKIWGGKENIYQLLIEWKVYLDGLKYLGQQIHARNQNEIIFGLNDGYYGAPFEHKGYSNAQKNILLQVDQNCVRNSYDVFSLLR
;
A
#
# COMPACT_ATOMS: atom_id res chain seq x y z
N MET A 1 -38.17 28.69 -73.24
CA MET A 1 -38.28 30.08 -72.74
C MET A 1 -38.26 29.98 -71.22
N SER A 2 -37.07 30.04 -70.60
CA SER A 2 -36.55 31.22 -69.86
C SER A 2 -37.21 31.31 -68.46
N ALA A 3 -36.54 31.46 -67.31
CA ALA A 3 -35.15 31.75 -66.96
C ALA A 3 -34.90 31.42 -65.47
N SER A 4 -33.63 31.32 -65.09
CA SER A 4 -33.07 31.20 -63.72
C SER A 4 -33.20 32.46 -62.85
N ALA A 5 -33.21 32.27 -61.52
CA ALA A 5 -32.43 32.99 -60.49
C ALA A 5 -32.80 32.37 -59.11
N SER A 6 -31.94 31.74 -58.30
CA SER A 6 -30.64 32.07 -57.67
C SER A 6 -30.74 32.84 -56.34
N VAL A 7 -30.00 32.30 -55.36
CA VAL A 7 -29.48 32.87 -54.09
C VAL A 7 -30.38 32.82 -52.85
N GLY A 8 -30.22 31.74 -52.06
CA GLY A 8 -30.49 31.73 -50.62
C GLY A 8 -29.18 31.94 -49.86
N GLY A 9 -29.03 33.07 -49.18
CA GLY A 9 -27.87 33.38 -48.32
C GLY A 9 -28.00 32.74 -46.93
N PRO A 10 -26.87 32.48 -46.23
CA PRO A 10 -26.90 31.85 -44.91
C PRO A 10 -27.18 32.85 -43.77
N VAL A 11 -27.92 32.36 -42.76
CA VAL A 11 -28.30 33.04 -41.51
C VAL A 11 -27.06 33.37 -40.66
N PRO A 12 -26.96 34.52 -39.97
CA PRO A 12 -25.82 34.85 -39.12
C PRO A 12 -25.81 33.98 -37.85
N GLN A 13 -24.66 33.40 -37.52
CA GLN A 13 -24.43 32.73 -36.24
C GLN A 13 -24.24 33.77 -35.10
N PRO A 14 -24.72 33.50 -33.88
CA PRO A 14 -24.50 34.38 -32.75
C PRO A 14 -23.02 34.36 -32.29
N PRO A 15 -22.53 35.43 -31.65
CA PRO A 15 -21.13 35.56 -31.26
C PRO A 15 -20.74 34.51 -30.21
N PRO A 16 -19.48 34.05 -30.21
CA PRO A 16 -18.98 33.15 -29.19
C PRO A 16 -18.94 33.89 -27.85
N GLY A 17 -19.73 33.40 -26.88
CA GLY A 17 -19.63 33.84 -25.49
C GLY A 17 -18.26 33.53 -24.89
N PRO A 18 -17.86 34.21 -23.81
CA PRO A 18 -16.54 34.01 -23.22
C PRO A 18 -16.39 32.56 -22.77
N ALA A 19 -15.35 31.91 -23.29
CA ALA A 19 -14.91 30.60 -22.83
C ALA A 19 -14.61 30.70 -21.33
N ALA A 20 -15.55 30.23 -20.50
CA ALA A 20 -15.26 29.89 -19.13
C ALA A 20 -14.28 28.73 -19.18
N SER A 21 -12.99 29.04 -19.10
CA SER A 21 -11.95 28.06 -18.81
C SER A 21 -12.26 27.48 -17.44
N LEU A 22 -12.97 26.34 -17.43
CA LEU A 22 -13.06 25.47 -16.27
C LEU A 22 -11.62 25.21 -15.81
N PRO A 23 -11.28 25.47 -14.54
CA PRO A 23 -9.98 25.06 -14.05
C PRO A 23 -9.87 23.55 -14.27
N PRO A 24 -8.73 23.04 -14.77
CA PRO A 24 -8.52 21.60 -14.88
C PRO A 24 -8.78 21.04 -13.49
N GLY A 25 -9.79 20.17 -13.41
CA GLY A 25 -10.20 19.51 -12.19
C GLY A 25 -8.96 19.06 -11.47
N SER A 26 -8.63 19.79 -10.41
CA SER A 26 -7.68 19.35 -9.42
C SER A 26 -8.34 18.11 -8.84
N ALA A 27 -8.06 16.96 -9.45
CA ALA A 27 -7.85 15.75 -8.71
C ALA A 27 -6.81 16.17 -7.69
N ALA A 28 -7.29 16.70 -6.57
CA ALA A 28 -6.55 16.88 -5.36
C ALA A 28 -6.04 15.47 -5.11
N ARG A 29 -4.85 15.19 -5.63
CA ARG A 29 -4.07 14.02 -5.28
C ARG A 29 -4.08 14.14 -3.77
N ALA A 30 -4.85 13.29 -3.12
CA ALA A 30 -4.92 13.26 -1.68
C ALA A 30 -3.46 13.19 -1.25
N LEU A 31 -2.93 14.33 -0.80
CA LEU A 31 -1.58 14.41 -0.33
C LEU A 31 -1.58 13.46 0.84
N HIS A 32 -0.75 12.43 0.77
CA HIS A 32 -0.66 11.47 1.84
C HIS A 32 -0.22 12.24 3.08
N VAL A 33 -1.16 12.46 3.98
CA VAL A 33 -0.91 13.04 5.30
C VAL A 33 -0.85 11.84 6.22
N GLU A 34 0.35 11.52 6.70
CA GLU A 34 0.49 10.60 7.82
C GLU A 34 -0.13 11.26 9.04
N LEU A 35 -1.39 10.96 9.30
CA LEU A 35 -2.03 11.32 10.56
C LEU A 35 -1.48 10.35 11.62
N PRO A 36 -0.84 10.85 12.70
CA PRO A 36 -0.35 10.00 13.78
C PRO A 36 -1.45 9.13 14.43
N SER A 37 -2.72 9.51 14.26
CA SER A 37 -3.90 8.80 14.76
C SER A 37 -4.49 7.77 13.78
N GLN A 38 -4.00 7.69 12.53
CA GLN A 38 -4.54 6.77 11.54
C GLN A 38 -4.06 5.34 11.81
N GLN A 39 -4.87 4.61 12.57
CA GLN A 39 -4.59 3.23 12.91
C GLN A 39 -4.68 2.32 11.67
N ARG A 40 -3.55 1.69 11.31
CA ARG A 40 -3.52 0.76 10.17
C ARG A 40 -3.83 -0.64 10.64
N ARG A 41 -4.78 -1.27 9.95
CA ARG A 41 -5.33 -2.58 10.33
C ARG A 41 -5.28 -3.51 9.13
N LEU A 42 -5.25 -4.81 9.39
CA LEU A 42 -5.16 -5.85 8.36
C LEU A 42 -6.26 -5.68 7.30
N ARG A 43 -7.49 -5.35 7.68
CA ARG A 43 -8.60 -5.05 6.75
C ARG A 43 -8.35 -3.91 5.74
N HIS A 44 -7.32 -3.08 5.94
CA HIS A 44 -6.94 -2.04 5.00
C HIS A 44 -5.92 -2.53 3.95
N LEU A 45 -5.39 -3.75 4.11
CA LEU A 45 -4.45 -4.36 3.18
C LEU A 45 -5.15 -4.82 1.91
N ARG A 46 -4.79 -4.23 0.78
CA ARG A 46 -5.40 -4.53 -0.52
C ARG A 46 -4.59 -5.52 -1.31
N ASN A 47 -3.29 -5.35 -1.43
CA ASN A 47 -2.46 -6.29 -2.19
C ASN A 47 -1.06 -6.38 -1.57
N ILE A 48 -0.35 -7.41 -1.99
CA ILE A 48 1.07 -7.60 -1.67
C ILE A 48 1.82 -7.76 -2.98
N ALA A 49 3.00 -7.21 -3.02
CA ALA A 49 3.96 -7.36 -4.08
C ALA A 49 5.32 -7.67 -3.46
N ALA A 50 6.14 -8.45 -4.17
CA ALA A 50 7.53 -8.64 -3.81
C ALA A 50 8.41 -8.26 -5.00
N ARG A 51 9.60 -7.76 -4.70
CA ARG A 51 10.54 -7.25 -5.69
C ARG A 51 11.93 -7.81 -5.44
N ASN A 52 12.62 -8.09 -6.54
CA ASN A 52 13.99 -8.59 -6.57
C ASN A 52 14.20 -9.77 -5.60
N ILE A 53 13.30 -10.76 -5.66
CA ILE A 53 13.42 -11.98 -4.85
C ILE A 53 14.72 -12.68 -5.21
N VAL A 54 15.55 -12.95 -4.20
CA VAL A 54 16.82 -13.65 -4.37
C VAL A 54 16.55 -15.15 -4.40
N ASN A 55 16.97 -15.80 -5.48
CA ASN A 55 16.87 -17.24 -5.59
C ASN A 55 18.10 -17.96 -5.00
N ARG A 56 17.86 -18.97 -4.16
CA ARG A 56 18.90 -19.88 -3.64
C ARG A 56 18.97 -21.22 -4.37
N ASN A 57 18.02 -21.50 -5.28
CA ASN A 57 17.84 -22.79 -5.95
C ASN A 57 18.55 -22.89 -7.31
N GLY A 58 19.41 -21.92 -7.65
CA GLY A 58 20.16 -21.91 -8.91
C GLY A 58 19.35 -21.61 -10.17
N HIS A 59 18.02 -21.53 -10.10
CA HIS A 59 17.19 -21.13 -11.25
C HIS A 59 17.21 -19.61 -11.49
N GLN A 60 17.07 -19.19 -12.74
CA GLN A 60 17.02 -17.75 -13.07
C GLN A 60 15.71 -17.09 -12.63
N LEU A 61 14.61 -17.84 -12.66
CA LEU A 61 13.26 -17.40 -12.32
C LEU A 61 12.58 -18.42 -11.40
N LEU A 62 11.56 -17.98 -10.68
CA LEU A 62 10.87 -18.77 -9.66
C LEU A 62 9.35 -18.67 -9.80
N ASP A 63 8.68 -19.75 -9.41
CA ASP A 63 7.26 -19.77 -9.14
C ASP A 63 7.05 -19.41 -7.67
N THR A 64 6.29 -18.35 -7.41
CA THR A 64 6.18 -17.75 -6.07
C THR A 64 4.73 -17.57 -5.64
N TYR A 65 4.47 -17.81 -4.36
CA TYR A 65 3.20 -17.51 -3.70
C TYR A 65 3.47 -17.04 -2.27
N PHE A 66 2.50 -16.40 -1.63
CA PHE A 66 2.60 -16.06 -0.23
C PHE A 66 1.48 -16.66 0.60
N THR A 67 1.76 -16.77 1.90
CA THR A 67 0.77 -17.09 2.92
C THR A 67 0.74 -16.02 3.99
N LEU A 68 -0.44 -15.74 4.52
CA LEU A 68 -0.64 -14.82 5.64
C LEU A 68 -1.01 -15.58 6.89
N HIS A 69 -0.38 -15.19 7.98
CA HIS A 69 -0.56 -15.80 9.28
C HIS A 69 -0.83 -14.70 10.31
N LEU A 70 -1.79 -14.94 11.19
CA LEU A 70 -1.88 -14.14 12.40
C LEU A 70 -0.72 -14.49 13.31
N CYS A 71 -0.22 -13.52 14.08
CA CYS A 71 0.80 -13.76 15.09
C CYS A 71 0.45 -13.03 16.38
N ASN A 72 0.73 -13.69 17.49
CA ASN A 72 0.79 -13.07 18.80
C ASN A 72 2.25 -12.91 19.24
N THR A 73 2.52 -12.42 20.45
CA THR A 73 3.88 -12.21 20.99
C THR A 73 4.73 -13.49 20.95
N GLU A 74 4.12 -14.66 21.14
CA GLU A 74 4.84 -15.92 21.31
C GLU A 74 4.62 -16.95 20.19
N LYS A 75 3.54 -16.83 19.42
CA LYS A 75 3.11 -17.86 18.45
C LYS A 75 2.64 -17.28 17.13
N ILE A 76 3.03 -17.93 16.04
CA ILE A 76 2.50 -17.71 14.69
C ILE A 76 1.43 -18.77 14.47
N TYR A 77 0.20 -18.34 14.16
CA TYR A 77 -0.92 -19.23 13.89
C TYR A 77 -0.83 -19.82 12.47
N LYS A 78 -1.68 -20.82 12.21
CA LYS A 78 -1.85 -21.38 10.87
C LYS A 78 -2.20 -20.29 9.84
N GLU A 79 -1.80 -20.49 8.59
CA GLU A 79 -2.16 -19.62 7.49
C GLU A 79 -3.68 -19.48 7.40
N PHE A 80 -4.16 -18.24 7.38
CA PHE A 80 -5.57 -17.95 7.12
C PHE A 80 -5.82 -17.62 5.65
N TYR A 81 -4.76 -17.29 4.91
CA TYR A 81 -4.82 -16.99 3.49
C TYR A 81 -3.59 -17.52 2.75
N ARG A 82 -3.83 -18.01 1.53
CA ARG A 82 -2.81 -18.43 0.57
C ARG A 82 -3.12 -17.80 -0.78
N SER A 83 -2.14 -17.13 -1.37
CA SER A 83 -2.29 -16.50 -2.68
C SER A 83 -2.22 -17.49 -3.83
N GLU A 84 -2.52 -17.00 -5.04
CA GLU A 84 -2.15 -17.68 -6.27
C GLU A 84 -0.62 -17.77 -6.44
N VAL A 85 -0.22 -18.71 -7.30
CA VAL A 85 1.18 -18.89 -7.70
C VAL A 85 1.47 -18.05 -8.95
N ILE A 86 2.41 -17.13 -8.84
CA ILE A 86 2.96 -16.36 -9.96
C ILE A 86 4.19 -17.07 -10.48
N LYS A 87 4.14 -17.51 -11.72
CA LYS A 87 5.19 -18.32 -12.33
C LYS A 87 6.29 -17.49 -12.97
N ASN A 88 7.51 -18.03 -12.98
CA ASN A 88 8.67 -17.48 -13.68
C ASN A 88 8.90 -15.96 -13.44
N SER A 89 8.81 -15.49 -12.19
CA SER A 89 9.03 -14.07 -11.87
C SER A 89 9.74 -13.88 -10.54
N LEU A 90 10.69 -12.95 -10.51
CA LEU A 90 11.34 -12.46 -9.28
C LEU A 90 10.69 -11.18 -8.74
N ASN A 91 9.69 -10.66 -9.45
CA ASN A 91 8.95 -9.44 -9.12
C ASN A 91 7.43 -9.72 -9.09
N PRO A 92 6.96 -10.72 -8.34
CA PRO A 92 5.54 -11.06 -8.33
C PRO A 92 4.71 -9.92 -7.77
N THR A 93 3.57 -9.68 -8.39
CA THR A 93 2.49 -8.84 -7.85
C THR A 93 1.27 -9.73 -7.80
N TRP A 94 0.79 -10.01 -6.61
CA TRP A 94 -0.37 -10.86 -6.41
C TRP A 94 -1.66 -10.04 -6.47
N ARG A 95 -2.77 -10.74 -6.71
CA ARG A 95 -4.11 -10.16 -6.75
C ARG A 95 -4.47 -9.52 -5.41
N SER A 96 -5.49 -8.66 -5.49
CA SER A 96 -5.99 -8.01 -4.30
C SER A 96 -6.64 -9.03 -3.36
N LEU A 97 -6.39 -8.87 -2.07
CA LEU A 97 -7.00 -9.62 -0.99
C LEU A 97 -8.49 -9.26 -0.91
N ASP A 98 -9.31 -10.29 -0.91
CA ASP A 98 -10.73 -10.16 -0.63
C ASP A 98 -10.99 -10.65 0.79
N PHE A 99 -11.39 -9.75 1.68
CA PHE A 99 -11.75 -10.11 3.06
C PHE A 99 -13.11 -10.78 3.16
N GLY A 100 -13.92 -10.79 2.09
CA GLY A 100 -15.22 -11.47 2.05
C GLY A 100 -15.12 -12.99 2.02
N ILE A 101 -13.97 -13.55 1.63
CA ILE A 101 -13.70 -15.00 1.61
C ILE A 101 -12.94 -15.49 2.84
N MET A 102 -12.68 -14.60 3.81
CA MET A 102 -11.88 -14.92 5.00
C MET A 102 -12.72 -15.64 6.04
N PRO A 103 -12.11 -16.44 6.94
CA PRO A 103 -12.84 -17.11 8.01
C PRO A 103 -13.58 -16.09 8.89
N ASP A 104 -14.85 -16.35 9.23
CA ASP A 104 -15.71 -15.43 10.01
C ASP A 104 -15.12 -15.01 11.36
N ARG A 105 -14.23 -15.82 11.93
CA ARG A 105 -13.58 -15.57 13.24
C ARG A 105 -12.21 -14.89 13.11
N LEU A 106 -11.81 -14.46 11.91
CA LEU A 106 -10.54 -13.79 11.69
C LEU A 106 -10.60 -12.35 12.24
N ASP A 107 -9.75 -12.03 13.20
CA ASP A 107 -9.60 -10.66 13.67
C ASP A 107 -8.84 -9.83 12.62
N THR A 108 -9.58 -9.13 11.77
CA THR A 108 -9.02 -8.22 10.77
C THR A 108 -8.66 -6.84 11.33
N SER A 109 -8.88 -6.63 12.63
CA SER A 109 -8.59 -5.38 13.32
C SER A 109 -7.13 -5.28 13.76
N VAL A 110 -6.37 -6.38 13.69
CA VAL A 110 -4.95 -6.43 14.06
C VAL A 110 -4.09 -5.51 13.19
N SER A 111 -3.05 -4.93 13.78
CA SER A 111 -2.02 -4.15 13.06
C SER A 111 -0.75 -4.95 12.75
N CYS A 112 -0.68 -6.21 13.19
CA CYS A 112 0.48 -7.08 13.02
C CYS A 112 0.11 -8.45 12.45
N PHE A 113 0.88 -8.93 11.49
CA PHE A 113 0.73 -10.26 10.89
C PHE A 113 2.06 -10.75 10.33
N VAL A 114 2.14 -12.03 9.97
CA VAL A 114 3.32 -12.60 9.33
C VAL A 114 3.00 -12.94 7.87
N VAL A 115 3.89 -12.51 6.98
CA VAL A 115 3.90 -12.90 5.56
C VAL A 115 5.02 -13.89 5.35
N LYS A 116 4.70 -15.01 4.71
CA LYS A 116 5.69 -15.98 4.24
C LYS A 116 5.63 -16.04 2.73
N ILE A 117 6.73 -15.71 2.06
CA ILE A 117 6.88 -15.85 0.62
C ILE A 117 7.61 -17.15 0.36
N TRP A 118 6.94 -18.01 -0.38
CA TRP A 118 7.42 -19.29 -0.83
C TRP A 118 7.81 -19.16 -2.29
N GLY A 119 8.92 -19.79 -2.66
CA GLY A 119 9.30 -19.86 -4.06
C GLY A 119 9.99 -21.16 -4.39
N GLY A 120 9.86 -21.55 -5.65
CA GLY A 120 10.21 -22.89 -6.08
C GLY A 120 10.02 -23.08 -7.56
N LYS A 121 10.15 -24.33 -8.00
CA LYS A 121 9.85 -24.76 -9.36
C LYS A 121 9.26 -26.17 -9.32
N GLU A 122 8.42 -26.53 -10.28
CA GLU A 122 7.92 -27.91 -10.45
C GLU A 122 7.25 -28.48 -9.19
N ASN A 123 6.48 -27.64 -8.47
CA ASN A 123 5.80 -27.96 -7.20
C ASN A 123 6.71 -28.18 -5.98
N ILE A 124 8.03 -27.99 -6.10
CA ILE A 124 8.95 -28.00 -4.98
C ILE A 124 9.14 -26.56 -4.52
N TYR A 125 8.49 -26.18 -3.43
CA TYR A 125 8.54 -24.83 -2.86
C TYR A 125 9.30 -24.81 -1.54
N GLN A 126 10.10 -23.77 -1.36
CA GLN A 126 10.78 -23.49 -0.10
C GLN A 126 10.45 -22.08 0.38
N LEU A 127 10.61 -21.86 1.68
CA LEU A 127 10.44 -20.55 2.29
C LEU A 127 11.60 -19.64 1.87
N LEU A 128 11.30 -18.55 1.16
CA LEU A 128 12.30 -17.58 0.73
C LEU A 128 12.40 -16.41 1.72
N ILE A 129 11.24 -15.89 2.13
CA ILE A 129 11.16 -14.73 3.02
C ILE A 129 10.08 -15.01 4.06
N GLU A 130 10.43 -14.88 5.33
CA GLU A 130 9.47 -14.82 6.43
C GLU A 130 9.58 -13.44 7.07
N TRP A 131 8.46 -12.73 7.13
CA TRP A 131 8.42 -11.36 7.60
C TRP A 131 7.30 -11.14 8.60
N LYS A 132 7.63 -10.58 9.77
CA LYS A 132 6.64 -10.08 10.73
C LYS A 132 6.37 -8.59 10.46
N VAL A 133 5.20 -8.31 9.90
CA VAL A 133 4.81 -6.96 9.46
C VAL A 133 4.09 -6.27 10.60
N TYR A 134 4.54 -5.07 10.94
CA TYR A 134 3.79 -4.13 11.76
C TYR A 134 3.32 -3.00 10.85
N LEU A 135 2.01 -2.87 10.64
CA LEU A 135 1.44 -1.91 9.69
C LEU A 135 1.78 -0.46 10.05
N ASP A 136 1.93 -0.17 11.34
CA ASP A 136 2.28 1.14 11.86
C ASP A 136 3.76 1.52 11.59
N GLY A 137 4.63 0.53 11.35
CA GLY A 137 6.06 0.72 11.06
C GLY A 137 6.41 0.72 9.57
N LEU A 138 5.41 0.70 8.69
CA LEU A 138 5.63 0.65 7.25
C LEU A 138 5.96 2.03 6.68
N LYS A 139 6.99 2.11 5.84
CA LYS A 139 7.42 3.37 5.20
C LYS A 139 6.63 3.60 3.92
N TYR A 140 6.09 4.80 3.75
CA TYR A 140 5.43 5.18 2.50
C TYR A 140 6.41 5.20 1.33
N LEU A 141 6.07 4.52 0.24
CA LEU A 141 6.85 4.50 -1.00
C LEU A 141 6.24 5.39 -2.09
N GLY A 142 4.92 5.59 -2.06
CA GLY A 142 4.20 6.40 -3.04
C GLY A 142 2.90 5.75 -3.53
N GLN A 143 2.30 6.35 -4.55
CA GLN A 143 1.08 5.84 -5.21
C GLN A 143 1.36 4.73 -6.24
N GLN A 144 2.63 4.51 -6.59
CA GLN A 144 3.04 3.47 -7.54
C GLN A 144 4.15 2.61 -6.93
N ILE A 145 4.17 1.34 -7.35
CA ILE A 145 5.16 0.37 -6.89
C ILE A 145 6.51 0.69 -7.54
N HIS A 146 7.46 1.16 -6.74
CA HIS A 146 8.85 1.33 -7.16
C HIS A 146 9.72 0.32 -6.40
N ALA A 147 10.44 -0.52 -7.13
CA ALA A 147 11.38 -1.49 -6.58
C ALA A 147 12.77 -0.87 -6.53
N ARG A 148 13.45 -0.93 -5.38
CA ARG A 148 14.85 -0.48 -5.27
C ARG A 148 15.75 -1.48 -4.58
N ASN A 149 15.21 -2.32 -3.71
CA ASN A 149 15.99 -3.22 -2.86
C ASN A 149 15.76 -4.68 -3.22
N GLN A 150 16.67 -5.57 -2.77
CA GLN A 150 16.50 -7.01 -2.85
C GLN A 150 15.54 -7.52 -1.77
N ASN A 151 14.76 -8.56 -2.07
CA ASN A 151 13.78 -9.15 -1.15
C ASN A 151 12.82 -8.11 -0.53
N GLU A 152 12.43 -7.12 -1.32
CA GLU A 152 11.58 -6.03 -0.88
C GLU A 152 10.12 -6.46 -0.96
N ILE A 153 9.42 -6.40 0.18
CA ILE A 153 7.97 -6.66 0.25
C ILE A 153 7.25 -5.32 0.32
N ILE A 154 6.30 -5.16 -0.59
CA ILE A 154 5.50 -3.95 -0.77
C ILE A 154 4.04 -4.30 -0.47
N PHE A 155 3.44 -3.49 0.39
CA PHE A 155 2.06 -3.61 0.84
C PHE A 155 1.24 -2.50 0.22
N GLY A 156 0.24 -2.84 -0.59
CA GLY A 156 -0.77 -1.89 -1.04
C GLY A 156 -1.84 -1.75 0.03
N LEU A 157 -1.95 -0.57 0.63
CA LEU A 157 -3.05 -0.18 1.50
C LEU A 157 -4.04 0.71 0.72
N ASN A 158 -5.16 1.10 1.35
CA ASN A 158 -6.19 1.96 0.73
C ASN A 158 -5.67 3.30 0.17
N ASP A 159 -4.58 3.81 0.75
CA ASP A 159 -4.03 5.14 0.52
C ASP A 159 -2.71 5.14 -0.27
N GLY A 160 -2.17 3.95 -0.59
CA GLY A 160 -1.00 3.80 -1.44
C GLY A 160 -0.13 2.61 -1.09
N TYR A 161 1.11 2.64 -1.57
CA TYR A 161 2.07 1.55 -1.40
C TYR A 161 3.09 1.87 -0.32
N TYR A 162 3.35 0.85 0.48
CA TYR A 162 4.24 0.92 1.61
C TYR A 162 5.27 -0.19 1.57
N GLY A 163 6.50 0.13 1.93
CA GLY A 163 7.60 -0.83 2.05
C GLY A 163 7.90 -1.06 3.51
N ALA A 164 8.14 -2.32 3.87
CA ALA A 164 8.77 -2.60 5.15
C ALA A 164 10.30 -2.42 4.99
N PRO A 165 10.98 -1.61 5.81
CA PRO A 165 12.43 -1.50 5.76
C PRO A 165 13.05 -2.85 6.11
N PHE A 166 13.82 -3.45 5.19
CA PHE A 166 14.41 -4.80 5.30
C PHE A 166 15.16 -5.02 6.63
N GLU A 167 14.52 -5.60 7.65
CA GLU A 167 15.16 -6.07 8.88
C GLU A 167 15.58 -7.51 8.63
N HIS A 168 16.84 -7.69 8.28
CA HIS A 168 17.45 -9.02 8.23
C HIS A 168 17.25 -9.66 9.62
N LYS A 169 16.43 -10.71 9.73
CA LYS A 169 16.40 -11.59 10.90
C LYS A 169 17.76 -12.29 10.97
N GLY A 170 18.69 -11.61 11.60
CA GLY A 170 20.10 -11.94 11.69
C GLY A 170 20.79 -10.76 12.35
N TYR A 171 20.85 -10.81 13.68
CA TYR A 171 21.49 -9.89 14.62
C TYR A 171 20.64 -8.77 15.26
N SER A 172 20.59 -8.90 16.59
CA SER A 172 20.21 -7.93 17.62
C SER A 172 18.75 -7.45 17.65
N ASN A 173 18.02 -7.99 18.64
CA ASN A 173 17.06 -7.22 19.44
C ASN A 173 17.77 -6.02 20.10
N ALA A 174 18.24 -5.06 19.32
CA ALA A 174 18.49 -3.73 19.85
C ALA A 174 17.10 -3.09 19.94
N GLN A 175 16.56 -3.06 21.15
CA GLN A 175 15.43 -2.22 21.51
C GLN A 175 15.69 -0.81 20.95
N LYS A 176 15.13 -0.51 19.78
CA LYS A 176 14.90 0.87 19.39
C LYS A 176 13.76 1.35 20.27
N ASN A 177 14.10 1.75 21.49
CA ASN A 177 13.31 2.74 22.19
C ASN A 177 13.25 3.94 21.23
N ILE A 178 12.15 4.05 20.50
CA ILE A 178 11.78 5.28 19.81
C ILE A 178 11.53 6.25 20.95
N LEU A 179 12.58 6.95 21.36
CA LEU A 179 12.45 8.15 22.18
C LEU A 179 11.68 9.13 21.32
N LEU A 180 10.35 9.19 21.50
CA LEU A 180 9.50 10.19 20.88
C LEU A 180 9.94 11.55 21.43
N GLN A 181 10.89 12.16 20.74
CA GLN A 181 11.37 13.49 21.07
C GLN A 181 10.36 14.47 20.47
N VAL A 182 9.43 14.92 21.30
CA VAL A 182 8.48 15.98 20.95
C VAL A 182 9.26 17.29 20.99
N ASP A 183 9.18 18.07 19.90
CA ASP A 183 9.72 19.42 19.89
C ASP A 183 9.03 20.26 20.98
N GLN A 184 9.80 20.84 21.89
CA GLN A 184 9.26 21.58 23.04
C GLN A 184 8.43 22.79 22.61
N ASN A 185 8.61 23.33 21.39
CA ASN A 185 7.79 24.43 20.89
C ASN A 185 6.39 23.98 20.43
N CYS A 186 6.17 22.67 20.25
CA CYS A 186 4.85 22.09 19.98
C CYS A 186 4.03 21.85 21.26
N VAL A 187 4.62 22.03 22.44
CA VAL A 187 3.93 21.91 23.74
C VAL A 187 3.38 23.29 24.13
N ARG A 188 2.15 23.61 23.69
CA ARG A 188 1.39 24.71 24.31
C ARG A 188 0.66 24.18 25.54
N ASN A 189 0.81 24.86 26.68
CA ASN A 189 -0.02 24.64 27.85
C ASN A 189 -1.48 24.94 27.50
N SER A 190 -2.36 23.95 27.62
CA SER A 190 -3.79 24.09 27.33
C SER A 190 -4.55 24.93 28.35
N TYR A 191 -3.91 25.32 29.46
CA TYR A 191 -4.51 26.08 30.54
C TYR A 191 -3.52 27.15 31.04
N ASP A 192 -3.99 28.37 31.14
CA ASP A 192 -3.32 29.46 31.84
C ASP A 192 -3.88 29.54 33.27
N VAL A 193 -3.08 29.99 34.24
CA VAL A 193 -3.48 30.11 35.67
C VAL A 193 -4.69 31.05 35.80
N PHE A 194 -4.84 32.01 34.89
CA PHE A 194 -6.02 32.87 34.81
C PHE A 194 -7.32 32.12 34.44
N SER A 195 -7.25 30.98 33.78
CA SER A 195 -8.42 30.14 33.46
C SER A 195 -8.91 29.31 34.67
N LEU A 196 -8.14 29.25 35.76
CA LEU A 196 -8.47 28.49 36.98
C LEU A 196 -9.05 29.35 38.11
N LEU A 197 -9.10 30.67 37.94
CA LEU A 197 -9.72 31.58 38.90
C LEU A 197 -11.18 31.80 38.52
N ARG A 198 -12.08 31.22 39.30
CA ARG A 198 -13.53 31.45 39.26
C ARG A 198 -13.96 32.23 40.49
#